data_AF-A0A954HIE8-F1
#
_entry.id   AF-A0A954HIE8-F1
#
_cell.length_a   1.000
_cell.length_b   1.000
_cell.length_c   1.000
_cell.angle_alpha   90.00
_cell.angle_beta   90.00
_cell.angle_gamma   90.00
#
_symmetry.space_group_name_H-M   'P 1'
#
loop_
_entity.id
_entity.type
_entity.pdbx_description
1 polymer ?
#
loop_
_entity_poly.entity_id
_entity_poly.type
_entity_poly.pdbx_seq_one_letter_code
_entity_poly.pdbx_strand_id
1 'polypeptide(L)'
;ALHEDDPLMQLVKILEPEYRRLHEVSEELDERERQAYARITEAVVAIQGTNTYPDATFTLRLAFGSVKGYEEAGQTIAPFTNMGGAFEHEAAHNSELDWKLPQSWHDHKADIALDTRLNFVSTCDIIGGNSGSPVINAKGELVGIIFDGNIQSLTGDFFYSDTQSRAVSVHAHAVREALKSIYGAGSLANELGK
;
A
#
# COMPACT_ATOMS: atom_id res chain seq x y z
N ALA A 1 -19.27 -29.26 16.12
CA ALA A 1 -19.10 -28.28 17.21
C ALA A 1 -18.01 -28.82 18.13
N LEU A 2 -17.08 -27.98 18.59
CA LEU A 2 -16.05 -28.42 19.54
C LEU A 2 -16.73 -28.74 20.89
N HIS A 3 -16.43 -29.89 21.46
CA HIS A 3 -16.97 -30.32 22.75
C HIS A 3 -16.16 -29.72 23.91
N GLU A 4 -16.75 -29.67 25.10
CA GLU A 4 -16.11 -29.03 26.26
C GLU A 4 -14.79 -29.71 26.67
N ASP A 5 -14.67 -31.01 26.44
CA ASP A 5 -13.46 -31.81 26.71
C ASP A 5 -12.43 -31.76 25.57
N ASP A 6 -12.68 -30.99 24.51
CA ASP A 6 -11.73 -30.83 23.42
C ASP A 6 -10.42 -30.20 23.94
N PRO A 7 -9.24 -30.77 23.64
CA PRO A 7 -7.97 -30.25 24.12
C PRO A 7 -7.72 -28.77 23.80
N LEU A 8 -8.22 -28.27 22.65
CA LEU A 8 -8.14 -26.86 22.30
C LEU A 8 -9.05 -26.01 23.20
N MET A 9 -10.25 -26.49 23.53
CA MET A 9 -11.16 -25.81 24.44
C MET A 9 -10.59 -25.73 25.87
N GLN A 10 -9.91 -26.79 26.30
CA GLN A 10 -9.21 -26.80 27.59
C GLN A 10 -8.04 -25.82 27.62
N LEU A 11 -7.27 -25.71 26.54
CA LEU A 11 -6.22 -24.69 26.42
C LEU A 11 -6.79 -23.27 26.47
N VAL A 12 -7.87 -23.00 25.75
CA VAL A 12 -8.55 -21.68 25.79
C VAL A 12 -9.00 -21.36 27.21
N LYS A 13 -9.62 -22.31 27.93
CA LYS A 13 -10.05 -22.11 29.33
C LYS A 13 -8.89 -21.77 30.27
N ILE A 14 -7.70 -22.32 30.02
CA ILE A 14 -6.49 -22.00 30.81
C ILE A 14 -5.99 -20.59 30.49
N LEU A 15 -6.01 -20.18 29.22
CA LEU A 15 -5.48 -18.89 28.77
C LEU A 15 -6.44 -17.72 28.99
N GLU A 16 -7.75 -17.97 28.97
CA GLU A 16 -8.78 -16.93 28.95
C GLU A 16 -8.73 -15.99 30.16
N PRO A 17 -8.56 -16.47 31.41
CA PRO A 17 -8.49 -15.57 32.56
C PRO A 17 -7.29 -14.61 32.50
N GLU A 18 -6.14 -15.11 32.06
CA GLU A 18 -4.93 -14.29 31.93
C GLU A 18 -5.04 -13.31 30.75
N TYR A 19 -5.62 -13.75 29.63
CA TYR A 19 -5.93 -12.87 28.51
C TYR A 19 -6.86 -11.73 28.93
N ARG A 20 -7.95 -12.00 29.68
CA ARG A 20 -8.84 -10.95 30.19
C ARG A 20 -8.13 -9.99 31.13
N ARG A 21 -7.35 -10.51 32.07
CA ARG A 21 -6.58 -9.68 33.01
C ARG A 21 -5.63 -8.72 32.28
N LEU A 22 -4.92 -9.21 31.26
CA LEU A 22 -4.03 -8.38 30.44
C LEU A 22 -4.80 -7.38 29.58
N HIS A 23 -5.97 -7.78 29.07
CA HIS A 23 -6.83 -6.90 28.28
C HIS A 23 -7.35 -5.72 29.09
N GLU A 24 -7.84 -5.95 30.31
CA GLU A 24 -8.32 -4.88 31.21
C GLU A 24 -7.20 -3.86 31.53
N VAL A 25 -5.97 -4.34 31.77
CA VAL A 25 -4.80 -3.46 31.98
C VAL A 25 -4.48 -2.67 30.70
N SER A 26 -4.58 -3.29 29.53
CA SER A 26 -4.39 -2.60 28.24
C SER A 26 -5.42 -1.50 28.05
N GLU A 27 -6.71 -1.77 28.30
CA GLU A 27 -7.77 -0.77 28.13
C GLU A 27 -7.58 0.45 29.05
N GLU A 28 -7.13 0.24 30.30
CA GLU A 28 -6.80 1.36 31.21
C GLU A 28 -5.63 2.19 30.69
N LEU A 29 -4.57 1.54 30.21
CA LEU A 29 -3.40 2.22 29.65
C LEU A 29 -3.74 2.98 28.37
N ASP A 30 -4.52 2.38 27.47
CA ASP A 30 -4.95 2.97 26.21
C ASP A 30 -5.77 4.25 26.43
N GLU A 31 -6.66 4.26 27.43
CA GLU A 31 -7.43 5.46 27.76
C GLU A 31 -6.53 6.55 28.35
N ARG A 32 -5.57 6.20 29.22
CA ARG A 32 -4.60 7.18 29.76
C ARG A 32 -3.72 7.76 28.66
N GLU A 33 -3.29 6.95 27.71
CA GLU A 33 -2.53 7.37 26.54
C GLU A 33 -3.35 8.31 25.66
N ARG A 34 -4.61 7.96 25.35
CA ARG A 34 -5.51 8.81 24.56
C ARG A 34 -5.70 10.20 25.16
N GLN A 35 -5.92 10.27 26.48
CA GLN A 35 -6.06 11.56 27.19
C GLN A 35 -4.76 12.37 27.18
N ALA A 36 -3.61 11.72 27.32
CA ALA A 36 -2.30 12.37 27.24
C ALA A 36 -2.02 12.89 25.82
N TYR A 37 -2.32 12.07 24.80
CA TYR A 37 -2.19 12.42 23.40
C TYR A 37 -3.02 13.67 23.07
N ALA A 38 -4.29 13.72 23.47
CA ALA A 38 -5.14 14.89 23.27
C ALA A 38 -4.54 16.18 23.84
N ARG A 39 -3.98 16.13 25.06
CA ARG A 39 -3.31 17.29 25.69
C ARG A 39 -2.04 17.71 24.95
N ILE A 40 -1.27 16.75 24.46
CA ILE A 40 -0.08 17.03 23.64
C ILE A 40 -0.50 17.70 22.33
N THR A 41 -1.52 17.18 21.64
CA THR A 41 -2.06 17.77 20.41
C THR A 41 -2.54 19.20 20.65
N GLU A 42 -3.28 19.46 21.72
CA GLU A 42 -3.71 20.83 22.09
C GLU A 42 -2.52 21.78 22.26
N ALA A 43 -1.47 21.34 22.96
CA ALA A 43 -0.26 22.14 23.16
C ALA A 43 0.51 22.38 21.85
N VAL A 44 0.65 21.35 21.00
CA VAL A 44 1.30 21.45 19.69
C VAL A 44 0.54 22.42 18.79
N VAL A 45 -0.80 22.32 18.73
CA VAL A 45 -1.64 23.22 17.94
C VAL A 45 -1.56 24.66 18.47
N ALA A 46 -1.50 24.87 19.79
CA ALA A 46 -1.33 26.20 20.36
C ALA A 46 0.00 26.86 19.99
N ILE A 47 1.07 26.08 19.79
CA ILE A 47 2.41 26.57 19.45
C ILE A 47 2.61 26.70 17.94
N GLN A 48 2.19 25.68 17.18
CA GLN A 48 2.50 25.53 15.75
C GLN A 48 1.33 25.93 14.84
N GLY A 49 0.14 26.16 15.40
CA GLY A 49 -1.08 26.40 14.65
C GLY A 49 -1.65 25.14 14.02
N THR A 50 -2.53 25.32 13.04
CA THR A 50 -3.27 24.25 12.34
C THR A 50 -2.79 24.03 10.91
N ASN A 51 -1.56 24.44 10.59
CA ASN A 51 -0.99 24.28 9.25
C ASN A 51 -0.51 22.84 8.98
N THR A 52 -0.49 21.98 9.99
CA THR A 52 -0.25 20.54 9.86
C THR A 52 -1.58 19.79 9.63
N TYR A 53 -1.49 18.53 9.20
CA TYR A 53 -2.65 17.66 9.03
C TYR A 53 -2.82 16.74 10.25
N PRO A 54 -4.06 16.38 10.61
CA PRO A 54 -4.32 15.44 11.70
C PRO A 54 -3.93 14.01 11.30
N ASP A 55 -3.66 13.15 12.28
CA ASP A 55 -3.40 11.73 12.05
C ASP A 55 -4.52 11.03 11.29
N ALA A 56 -4.17 9.93 10.62
CA ALA A 56 -5.13 9.08 9.94
C ALA A 56 -6.05 8.37 10.95
N THR A 57 -7.36 8.43 10.71
CA THR A 57 -8.40 7.84 11.60
C THR A 57 -9.39 6.98 10.83
N PHE A 58 -8.96 6.36 9.73
CA PHE A 58 -9.84 5.69 8.75
C PHE A 58 -10.96 6.60 8.20
N THR A 59 -10.67 7.89 8.11
CA THR A 59 -11.54 8.90 7.48
C THR A 59 -10.95 9.36 6.15
N LEU A 60 -11.79 9.87 5.25
CA LEU A 60 -11.35 10.33 3.93
C LEU A 60 -10.32 11.47 4.05
N ARG A 61 -9.20 11.34 3.33
CA ARG A 61 -8.14 12.35 3.21
C ARG A 61 -7.66 12.47 1.77
N LEU A 62 -7.00 13.58 1.47
CA LEU A 62 -6.31 13.81 0.21
C LEU A 62 -4.83 14.03 0.50
N ALA A 63 -3.97 13.30 -0.21
CA ALA A 63 -2.54 13.52 -0.23
C ALA A 63 -2.13 13.99 -1.63
N PHE A 64 -1.18 14.92 -1.70
CA PHE A 64 -0.68 15.48 -2.94
C PHE A 64 0.82 15.25 -3.04
N GLY A 65 1.28 14.94 -4.24
CA GLY A 65 2.68 14.64 -4.49
C GLY A 65 3.02 14.70 -5.97
N SER A 66 4.27 14.38 -6.27
CA SER A 66 4.78 14.30 -7.64
C SER A 66 5.29 12.90 -7.92
N VAL A 67 5.19 12.46 -9.17
CA VAL A 67 5.84 11.23 -9.63
C VAL A 67 7.35 11.49 -9.68
N LYS A 68 8.11 10.81 -8.80
CA LYS A 68 9.52 11.12 -8.55
C LYS A 68 10.28 9.86 -8.16
N GLY A 69 11.40 9.61 -8.83
CA GLY A 69 12.36 8.56 -8.44
C GLY A 69 13.03 8.88 -7.11
N TYR A 70 13.91 8.01 -6.64
CA TYR A 70 14.63 8.22 -5.37
C TYR A 70 16.02 7.57 -5.43
N GLU A 71 16.89 7.94 -4.49
CA GLU A 71 18.22 7.34 -4.37
C GLU A 71 18.18 6.18 -3.38
N GLU A 72 18.78 5.05 -3.74
CA GLU A 72 18.92 3.85 -2.90
C GLU A 72 20.34 3.31 -3.07
N ALA A 73 21.11 3.22 -1.97
CA ALA A 73 22.48 2.71 -1.99
C ALA A 73 23.40 3.33 -3.08
N GLY A 74 23.21 4.63 -3.37
CA GLY A 74 23.98 5.36 -4.40
C GLY A 74 23.51 5.14 -5.84
N GLN A 75 22.34 4.52 -6.02
CA GLN A 75 21.70 4.33 -7.32
C GLN A 75 20.41 5.14 -7.41
N THR A 76 20.23 5.82 -8.54
CA THR A 76 18.98 6.48 -8.88
C THR A 76 17.95 5.43 -9.32
N ILE A 77 16.91 5.26 -8.52
CA ILE A 77 15.74 4.43 -8.82
C ILE A 77 14.73 5.26 -9.61
N ALA A 78 14.41 4.81 -10.82
CA ALA A 78 13.46 5.48 -11.70
C ALA A 78 12.02 5.40 -11.15
N PRO A 79 11.17 6.40 -11.45
CA PRO A 79 9.81 6.44 -10.92
C PRO A 79 8.84 5.44 -11.55
N PHE A 80 9.23 4.69 -12.57
CA PHE A 80 8.36 3.80 -13.34
C PHE A 80 9.01 2.45 -13.59
N THR A 81 8.21 1.39 -13.55
CA THR A 81 8.53 0.08 -14.12
C THR A 81 7.69 -0.15 -15.37
N ASN A 82 7.97 -1.21 -16.14
CA ASN A 82 7.19 -1.60 -17.32
C ASN A 82 6.86 -3.10 -17.29
N MET A 83 5.89 -3.52 -18.10
CA MET A 83 5.43 -4.92 -18.20
C MET A 83 6.57 -5.88 -18.60
N GLY A 84 7.47 -5.44 -19.49
CA GLY A 84 8.67 -6.19 -19.89
C GLY A 84 9.60 -6.49 -18.71
N GLY A 85 9.78 -5.51 -17.83
CA GLY A 85 10.58 -5.61 -16.62
C GLY A 85 10.09 -6.70 -15.67
N ALA A 86 8.80 -7.07 -15.71
CA ALA A 86 8.30 -8.21 -14.93
C ALA A 86 8.90 -9.54 -15.41
N PHE A 87 9.01 -9.74 -16.73
CA PHE A 87 9.66 -10.92 -17.32
C PHE A 87 11.17 -10.92 -17.08
N GLU A 88 11.82 -9.75 -17.18
CA GLU A 88 13.24 -9.60 -16.85
C GLU A 88 13.50 -9.95 -15.38
N HIS A 89 12.60 -9.54 -14.49
CA HIS A 89 12.67 -9.81 -13.06
C HIS A 89 12.52 -11.29 -12.74
N GLU A 90 11.55 -11.98 -13.34
CA GLU A 90 11.41 -13.44 -13.22
C GLU A 90 12.67 -14.16 -13.71
N ALA A 91 13.22 -13.76 -14.86
CA ALA A 91 14.42 -14.35 -15.43
C ALA A 91 15.65 -14.14 -14.54
N ALA A 92 15.80 -12.95 -13.95
CA ALA A 92 16.88 -12.63 -13.01
C ALA A 92 16.83 -13.49 -11.72
N HIS A 93 15.66 -14.02 -11.37
CA HIS A 93 15.45 -14.89 -10.21
C HIS A 93 15.27 -16.36 -10.58
N ASN A 94 15.71 -16.78 -11.77
CA ASN A 94 15.66 -18.17 -12.23
C ASN A 94 14.27 -18.82 -12.14
N SER A 95 13.20 -18.03 -12.26
CA SER A 95 11.81 -18.49 -12.15
C SER A 95 11.47 -19.21 -10.84
N GLU A 96 12.13 -18.83 -9.73
CA GLU A 96 11.75 -19.25 -8.38
C GLU A 96 10.31 -18.83 -8.06
N LEU A 97 9.63 -19.58 -7.17
CA LEU A 97 8.18 -19.51 -6.98
C LEU A 97 7.65 -18.09 -6.74
N ASP A 98 8.33 -17.29 -5.91
CA ASP A 98 7.89 -15.95 -5.53
C ASP A 98 8.02 -14.92 -6.67
N TRP A 99 8.88 -15.21 -7.65
CA TRP A 99 9.18 -14.33 -8.80
C TRP A 99 8.58 -14.83 -10.10
N LYS A 100 8.00 -16.03 -10.08
CA LYS A 100 7.46 -16.68 -11.26
C LYS A 100 6.15 -16.01 -11.67
N LEU A 101 6.10 -15.54 -12.90
CA LEU A 101 4.89 -14.98 -13.47
C LEU A 101 3.85 -16.08 -13.72
N PRO A 102 2.55 -15.79 -13.56
CA PRO A 102 1.50 -16.73 -13.90
C PRO A 102 1.60 -17.20 -15.35
N GLN A 103 1.19 -18.45 -15.62
CA GLN A 103 1.24 -19.02 -16.97
C GLN A 103 0.51 -18.16 -18.01
N SER A 104 -0.56 -17.46 -17.62
CA SER A 104 -1.31 -16.55 -18.51
C SER A 104 -0.45 -15.42 -19.10
N TRP A 105 0.55 -14.92 -18.36
CA TRP A 105 1.49 -13.91 -18.85
C TRP A 105 2.42 -14.49 -19.91
N HIS A 106 2.87 -15.73 -19.72
CA HIS A 106 3.72 -16.45 -20.67
C HIS A 106 2.98 -16.78 -21.96
N ASP A 107 1.75 -17.29 -21.84
CA ASP A 107 0.91 -17.68 -22.99
C ASP A 107 0.58 -16.48 -23.89
N HIS A 108 0.48 -15.27 -23.33
CA HIS A 108 0.13 -14.05 -24.05
C HIS A 108 1.29 -13.07 -24.20
N LYS A 109 2.54 -13.49 -23.97
CA LYS A 109 3.70 -12.58 -24.01
C LYS A 109 3.82 -11.82 -25.33
N ALA A 110 3.46 -12.45 -26.45
CA ALA A 110 3.49 -11.84 -27.78
C ALA A 110 2.44 -10.74 -27.97
N ASP A 111 1.36 -10.75 -27.17
CA ASP A 111 0.26 -9.79 -27.25
C ASP A 111 0.43 -8.62 -26.25
N ILE A 112 1.29 -8.76 -25.24
CA ILE A 112 1.55 -7.73 -24.24
C ILE A 112 2.44 -6.63 -24.82
N ALA A 113 1.98 -5.37 -24.76
CA ALA A 113 2.82 -4.20 -25.01
C ALA A 113 3.85 -4.01 -23.88
N LEU A 114 5.04 -4.61 -24.05
CA LEU A 114 6.08 -4.71 -23.01
C LEU A 114 6.60 -3.35 -22.48
N ASP A 115 6.52 -2.29 -23.27
CA ASP A 115 6.90 -0.93 -22.89
C ASP A 115 5.83 -0.20 -22.04
N THR A 116 4.64 -0.78 -21.91
CA THR A 116 3.57 -0.27 -21.06
C THR A 116 4.06 -0.16 -19.62
N ARG A 117 3.94 1.03 -19.04
CA ARG A 117 4.25 1.27 -17.63
C ARG A 117 3.42 0.36 -16.76
N LEU A 118 4.08 -0.40 -15.88
CA LEU A 118 3.43 -1.35 -14.96
C LEU A 118 3.09 -0.66 -13.65
N ASN A 119 4.10 -0.23 -12.91
CA ASN A 119 3.95 0.50 -11.65
C ASN A 119 4.65 1.86 -11.73
N PHE A 120 4.29 2.75 -10.81
CA PHE A 120 5.02 3.98 -10.57
C PHE A 120 5.04 4.36 -9.10
N VAL A 121 5.98 5.25 -8.76
CA VAL A 121 6.13 5.79 -7.41
C VAL A 121 5.91 7.30 -7.36
N SER A 122 5.37 7.79 -6.25
CA SER A 122 5.14 9.22 -6.03
C SER A 122 5.46 9.66 -4.59
N THR A 123 5.60 10.96 -4.38
CA THR A 123 5.81 11.58 -3.06
C THR A 123 4.50 11.83 -2.31
N CYS A 124 3.44 11.05 -2.57
CA CYS A 124 2.23 11.14 -1.77
C CYS A 124 2.49 10.47 -0.41
N ASP A 125 2.12 11.15 0.68
CA ASP A 125 2.15 10.57 2.02
C ASP A 125 0.97 9.61 2.19
N ILE A 126 1.26 8.34 2.43
CA ILE A 126 0.28 7.26 2.54
C ILE A 126 0.61 6.37 3.73
N ILE A 127 -0.41 5.68 4.23
CA ILE A 127 -0.34 4.74 5.35
C ILE A 127 -1.30 3.57 5.11
N GLY A 128 -1.28 2.57 6.00
CA GLY A 128 -2.29 1.51 6.04
C GLY A 128 -3.72 2.08 5.95
N GLY A 129 -4.50 1.53 5.03
CA GLY A 129 -5.85 2.03 4.68
C GLY A 129 -5.92 2.77 3.34
N ASN A 130 -4.79 3.18 2.75
CA ASN A 130 -4.76 3.78 1.41
C ASN A 130 -4.81 2.78 0.25
N SER A 131 -4.68 1.47 0.48
CA SER A 131 -4.76 0.45 -0.58
C SER A 131 -6.08 0.58 -1.37
N GLY A 132 -5.98 0.66 -2.69
CA GLY A 132 -7.10 0.88 -3.60
C GLY A 132 -7.43 2.36 -3.86
N SER A 133 -6.72 3.31 -3.25
CA SER A 133 -6.96 4.74 -3.48
C SER A 133 -6.67 5.14 -4.93
N PRO A 134 -7.57 5.90 -5.59
CA PRO A 134 -7.34 6.38 -6.94
C PRO A 134 -6.27 7.48 -6.95
N VAL A 135 -5.29 7.38 -7.84
CA VAL A 135 -4.33 8.45 -8.14
C VAL A 135 -4.85 9.22 -9.34
N ILE A 136 -5.08 10.52 -9.16
CA ILE A 136 -5.55 11.41 -10.22
C ILE A 136 -4.49 12.44 -10.61
N ASN A 137 -4.44 12.81 -11.89
CA ASN A 137 -3.56 13.88 -12.35
C ASN A 137 -4.20 15.28 -12.17
N ALA A 138 -3.47 16.34 -12.55
CA ALA A 138 -3.95 17.72 -12.43
C ALA A 138 -5.22 18.05 -13.26
N LYS A 139 -5.63 17.17 -14.19
CA LYS A 139 -6.86 17.27 -14.96
C LYS A 139 -8.02 16.46 -14.37
N GLY A 140 -7.80 15.76 -13.25
CA GLY A 140 -8.79 14.88 -12.64
C GLY A 140 -8.93 13.51 -13.31
N GLU A 141 -7.96 13.11 -14.14
CA GLU A 141 -7.97 11.80 -14.82
C GLU A 141 -7.30 10.75 -13.93
N LEU A 142 -7.88 9.54 -13.85
CA LEU A 142 -7.29 8.40 -13.14
C LEU A 142 -6.01 7.94 -13.86
N VAL A 143 -4.89 7.97 -13.15
CA VAL A 143 -3.58 7.54 -13.68
C VAL A 143 -3.01 6.32 -12.97
N GLY A 144 -3.54 5.96 -11.80
CA GLY A 144 -3.11 4.77 -11.08
C GLY A 144 -3.97 4.44 -9.87
N ILE A 145 -3.60 3.33 -9.22
CA ILE A 145 -4.26 2.85 -8.02
C ILE A 145 -3.16 2.51 -7.01
N ILE A 146 -3.21 3.11 -5.82
CA ILE A 146 -2.26 2.85 -4.74
C ILE A 146 -2.43 1.41 -4.27
N PHE A 147 -1.32 0.69 -4.07
CA PHE A 147 -1.35 -0.63 -3.46
C PHE A 147 -0.34 -0.81 -2.34
N ASP A 148 0.72 0.01 -2.27
CA ASP A 148 1.76 -0.13 -1.24
C ASP A 148 2.58 1.15 -1.04
N GLY A 149 3.46 1.15 -0.06
CA GLY A 149 4.61 2.06 0.09
C GLY A 149 5.94 1.31 -0.08
N ASN A 150 7.04 2.03 -0.34
CA ASN A 150 8.36 1.38 -0.33
C ASN A 150 8.88 1.17 1.11
N ILE A 151 9.94 0.38 1.27
CA ILE A 151 10.47 0.06 2.61
C ILE A 151 10.86 1.30 3.42
N GLN A 152 11.32 2.38 2.77
CA GLN A 152 11.65 3.64 3.44
C GLN A 152 10.42 4.40 3.95
N SER A 153 9.22 4.11 3.44
CA SER A 153 7.99 4.74 3.93
C SER A 153 7.45 4.11 5.21
N LEU A 154 8.05 3.04 5.75
CA LEU A 154 7.59 2.40 6.98
C LEU A 154 7.67 3.30 8.23
N THR A 155 8.40 4.41 8.15
CA THR A 155 8.42 5.43 9.22
C THR A 155 7.28 6.45 9.10
N GLY A 156 6.48 6.40 8.04
CA GLY A 156 5.45 7.40 7.72
C GLY A 156 4.43 7.63 8.82
N ASP A 157 4.11 6.58 9.59
CA ASP A 157 3.22 6.62 10.76
C ASP A 157 3.71 7.57 11.86
N PHE A 158 5.01 7.87 11.90
CA PHE A 158 5.63 8.77 12.87
C PHE A 158 6.19 10.03 12.24
N PHE A 159 6.79 9.91 11.05
CA PHE A 159 7.46 11.01 10.38
C PHE A 159 7.55 10.77 8.86
N TYR A 160 6.99 11.71 8.11
CA TYR A 160 7.06 11.75 6.66
C TYR A 160 8.30 12.52 6.15
N SER A 161 8.94 11.98 5.11
CA SER A 161 10.02 12.62 4.36
C SER A 161 9.95 12.23 2.89
N ASP A 162 10.01 13.21 1.99
CA ASP A 162 9.94 12.95 0.54
C ASP A 162 11.31 12.59 -0.07
N THR A 163 12.37 12.47 0.73
CA THR A 163 13.72 12.12 0.26
C THR A 163 13.72 10.73 -0.37
N GLN A 164 13.31 9.70 0.38
CA GLN A 164 13.27 8.31 -0.09
C GLN A 164 11.88 7.67 -0.03
N SER A 165 10.98 8.11 0.86
CA SER A 165 9.66 7.49 1.02
C SER A 165 8.80 7.69 -0.23
N ARG A 166 8.16 6.63 -0.70
CA ARG A 166 7.34 6.64 -1.91
C ARG A 166 6.05 5.84 -1.72
N ALA A 167 4.95 6.43 -2.16
CA ALA A 167 3.72 5.69 -2.45
C ALA A 167 3.88 4.92 -3.76
N VAL A 168 3.53 3.65 -3.77
CA VAL A 168 3.60 2.74 -4.92
C VAL A 168 2.20 2.51 -5.48
N SER A 169 2.07 2.65 -6.79
CA SER A 169 0.80 2.52 -7.50
C SER A 169 0.96 1.67 -8.75
N VAL A 170 -0.07 0.88 -9.07
CA VAL A 170 -0.19 0.28 -10.39
C VAL A 170 -0.65 1.36 -11.37
N HIS A 171 -0.05 1.39 -12.55
CA HIS A 171 -0.38 2.35 -13.58
C HIS A 171 -1.70 1.96 -14.26
N ALA A 172 -2.60 2.92 -14.50
CA ALA A 172 -3.93 2.63 -15.07
C ALA A 172 -3.83 1.96 -16.47
N HIS A 173 -2.85 2.36 -17.29
CA HIS A 173 -2.55 1.67 -18.55
C HIS A 173 -2.15 0.20 -18.37
N ALA A 174 -1.42 -0.18 -17.30
CA ALA A 174 -1.07 -1.57 -17.03
C ALA A 174 -2.32 -2.43 -16.77
N VAL A 175 -3.24 -1.90 -15.96
CA VAL A 175 -4.52 -2.55 -15.66
C VAL A 175 -5.28 -2.81 -16.96
N ARG A 176 -5.36 -1.79 -17.82
CA ARG A 176 -6.08 -1.86 -19.09
C ARG A 176 -5.40 -2.81 -20.09
N GLU A 177 -4.07 -2.81 -20.14
CA GLU A 177 -3.27 -3.71 -20.96
C GLU A 177 -3.45 -5.16 -20.52
N ALA A 178 -3.36 -5.46 -19.22
CA ALA A 178 -3.57 -6.79 -18.69
C ALA A 178 -5.00 -7.31 -18.98
N LEU A 179 -6.02 -6.46 -18.82
CA LEU A 179 -7.39 -6.80 -19.16
C LEU A 179 -7.54 -7.21 -20.63
N LYS A 180 -6.87 -6.51 -21.56
CA LYS A 180 -6.96 -6.81 -23.00
C LYS A 180 -6.13 -8.02 -23.40
N SER A 181 -4.84 -7.99 -23.06
CA SER A 181 -3.83 -8.87 -23.64
C SER A 181 -3.68 -10.18 -22.86
N ILE A 182 -3.94 -10.18 -21.54
CA ILE A 182 -3.72 -11.35 -20.68
C ILE A 182 -5.03 -12.05 -20.32
N TYR A 183 -6.08 -11.28 -20.02
CA TYR A 183 -7.34 -11.81 -19.50
C TYR A 183 -8.47 -11.91 -20.52
N GLY A 184 -8.27 -11.41 -21.76
CA GLY A 184 -9.31 -11.41 -22.79
C GLY A 184 -10.55 -10.58 -22.43
N ALA A 185 -10.46 -9.68 -21.45
CA ALA A 185 -11.52 -8.83 -20.93
C ALA A 185 -11.62 -7.48 -21.66
N GLY A 186 -11.58 -7.52 -23.00
CA GLY A 186 -11.56 -6.33 -23.85
C GLY A 186 -12.80 -5.45 -23.71
N SER A 187 -13.98 -6.01 -23.41
CA SER A 187 -15.22 -5.26 -23.16
C SER A 187 -15.07 -4.35 -21.94
N LEU A 188 -14.62 -4.90 -20.81
CA LEU A 188 -14.38 -4.15 -19.58
C LEU A 188 -13.30 -3.07 -19.79
N ALA A 189 -12.22 -3.41 -20.49
CA ALA A 189 -11.16 -2.46 -20.82
C ALA A 189 -11.64 -1.27 -21.68
N ASN A 190 -12.72 -1.44 -22.44
CA ASN A 190 -13.34 -0.37 -23.23
C ASN A 190 -14.31 0.48 -22.40
N GLU A 191 -14.98 -0.10 -21.40
CA GLU A 191 -15.83 0.64 -20.44
C GLU A 191 -15.01 1.61 -19.58
N LEU A 192 -13.77 1.26 -19.23
CA LEU A 192 -12.86 2.10 -18.43
C LEU A 192 -12.35 3.35 -19.17
N GLY A 193 -12.62 3.49 -20.48
CA GLY A 193 -12.19 4.63 -21.28
C GLY A 193 -10.91 4.38 -22.08
N LYS A 194 -10.24 5.48 -22.49
CA LYS A 194 -9.05 5.45 -23.33
C LYS A 194 -7.78 5.77 -22.57
#